data_AF-A0A660Z5T9-F1
#
_entry.id   AF-A0A660Z5T9-F1
#
_cell.length_a   1.000
_cell.length_b   1.000
_cell.length_c   1.000
_cell.angle_alpha   90.00
_cell.angle_beta   90.00
_cell.angle_gamma   90.00
#
_symmetry.space_group_name_H-M   'P 1'
#
loop_
_entity.id
_entity.type
_entity.pdbx_description
1 polymer ?
#
loop_
_entity_poly.entity_id
_entity_poly.type
_entity_poly.pdbx_seq_one_letter_code
_entity_poly.pdbx_strand_id
1 'polypeptide(L)'
;MRYIEEEGRTVEEALEKALEKAGIDRSEARFEVLNEGLGDEPARVRLYQDAEELDLIEGLIKEFLGILTSRVDVEIEPRKKGYYVNIHTRGYDSALIGRGGKTLEALEYLINLMLRRKKPNLQVELDISHYRERRKEFLKNKALAVARRVKETGKEMRIDPLTPEERKLVRDTLRKDRSIRVYLVGRGGEATLVVAPAKRSRSS
;
A
#
# COMPACT_ATOMS: atom_id res chain seq x y z
N MET A 1 14.56 -18.34 -13.01
CA MET A 1 14.84 -17.79 -11.67
C MET A 1 14.95 -16.28 -11.79
N ARG A 2 14.05 -15.52 -11.18
CA ARG A 2 14.21 -14.07 -11.02
C ARG A 2 15.11 -13.81 -9.82
N TYR A 3 15.98 -12.81 -9.92
CA TYR A 3 16.96 -12.51 -8.87
C TYR A 3 17.15 -11.00 -8.70
N ILE A 4 17.58 -10.59 -7.51
CA ILE A 4 18.03 -9.23 -7.20
C ILE A 4 19.53 -9.28 -7.02
N GLU A 5 20.26 -8.43 -7.75
CA GLU A 5 21.68 -8.21 -7.53
C GLU A 5 21.89 -6.87 -6.82
N GLU A 6 22.69 -6.86 -5.77
CA GLU A 6 23.07 -5.65 -5.04
C GLU A 6 24.57 -5.65 -4.72
N GLU A 7 25.10 -4.44 -4.56
CA GLU A 7 26.51 -4.15 -4.31
C GLU A 7 26.72 -3.48 -2.94
N GLY A 8 27.81 -3.85 -2.28
CA GLY A 8 28.19 -3.32 -0.97
C GLY A 8 29.71 -3.32 -0.77
N ARG A 9 30.20 -2.66 0.28
CA ARG A 9 31.61 -2.72 0.65
C ARG A 9 31.99 -4.09 1.21
N THR A 10 31.00 -4.82 1.74
CA THR A 10 31.13 -6.19 2.23
C THR A 10 29.96 -7.04 1.74
N VAL A 11 30.11 -8.37 1.76
CA VAL A 11 29.02 -9.30 1.47
C VAL A 11 27.82 -9.07 2.38
N GLU A 12 28.05 -8.78 3.66
CA GLU A 12 27.00 -8.44 4.62
C GLU A 12 26.21 -7.20 4.18
N GLU A 13 26.89 -6.13 3.75
CA GLU A 13 26.23 -4.90 3.30
C GLU A 13 25.44 -5.11 2.00
N ALA A 14 26.03 -5.85 1.05
CA ALA A 14 25.36 -6.20 -0.21
C ALA A 14 24.12 -7.07 0.04
N LEU A 15 24.23 -8.04 0.95
CA LEU A 15 23.14 -8.91 1.35
C LEU A 15 22.05 -8.14 2.09
N GLU A 16 22.38 -7.23 3.01
CA GLU A 16 21.38 -6.39 3.69
C GLU A 16 20.60 -5.53 2.70
N LYS A 17 21.28 -4.90 1.74
CA LYS A 17 20.60 -4.14 0.67
C LYS A 17 19.71 -5.03 -0.18
N ALA A 18 20.17 -6.22 -0.57
CA ALA A 18 19.37 -7.16 -1.33
C ALA A 18 18.15 -7.65 -0.55
N LEU A 19 18.31 -7.96 0.73
CA LEU A 19 17.23 -8.38 1.64
C LEU A 19 16.24 -7.25 1.91
N GLU A 20 16.70 -6.01 2.08
CA GLU A 20 15.84 -4.84 2.26
C GLU A 20 15.02 -4.56 1.01
N LYS A 21 15.66 -4.62 -0.16
CA LYS A 21 15.00 -4.44 -1.46
C LYS A 21 14.03 -5.58 -1.79
N ALA A 22 14.36 -6.80 -1.38
CA ALA A 22 13.44 -7.92 -1.44
C ALA A 22 12.39 -7.90 -0.30
N GLY A 23 12.60 -7.10 0.74
CA GLY A 23 11.86 -7.25 1.99
C GLY A 23 11.79 -8.70 2.47
N ILE A 24 12.81 -9.54 2.29
CA ILE A 24 12.79 -10.94 2.78
C ILE A 24 13.67 -11.01 4.02
N ASP A 25 13.28 -11.82 5.01
CA ASP A 25 14.12 -12.10 6.16
C ASP A 25 15.31 -13.00 5.77
N ARG A 26 16.49 -12.77 6.37
CA ARG A 26 17.73 -13.51 6.04
C ARG A 26 17.56 -15.04 6.13
N SER A 27 16.68 -15.53 7.01
CA SER A 27 16.40 -16.96 7.20
C SER A 27 15.65 -17.61 6.04
N GLU A 28 14.95 -16.83 5.23
CA GLU A 28 14.13 -17.33 4.10
C GLU A 28 14.80 -17.04 2.75
N ALA A 29 15.87 -16.25 2.76
CA ALA A 29 16.61 -15.83 1.59
C ALA A 29 17.53 -16.92 1.05
N ARG A 30 17.33 -17.29 -0.22
CA ARG A 30 18.34 -18.02 -1.00
C ARG A 30 19.20 -16.99 -1.72
N PHE A 31 20.50 -17.01 -1.51
CA PHE A 31 21.41 -16.10 -2.18
C PHE A 31 22.72 -16.78 -2.57
N GLU A 32 23.40 -16.17 -3.53
CA GLU A 32 24.74 -16.52 -3.97
C GLU A 32 25.63 -15.28 -3.87
N VAL A 33 26.85 -15.46 -3.36
CA VAL A 33 27.87 -14.41 -3.34
C VAL A 33 28.60 -14.47 -4.67
N LEU A 34 28.47 -13.42 -5.49
CA LEU A 34 29.10 -13.32 -6.81
C LEU A 34 30.52 -12.75 -6.72
N ASN A 35 30.78 -11.87 -5.74
CA ASN A 35 32.10 -11.32 -5.42
C ASN A 35 32.13 -10.99 -3.91
N GLU A 36 33.19 -11.38 -3.21
CA GLU A 36 33.32 -11.13 -1.77
C GLU A 36 33.74 -9.69 -1.43
N GLY A 37 34.20 -8.93 -2.43
CA GLY A 37 34.76 -7.59 -2.28
C GLY A 37 36.18 -7.64 -1.75
N LEU A 38 37.17 -7.41 -2.61
CA LEU A 38 38.59 -7.42 -2.28
C LEU A 38 39.25 -6.14 -2.83
N GLY A 39 39.88 -5.37 -1.94
CA GLY A 39 40.52 -4.11 -2.32
C GLY A 39 39.49 -3.05 -2.74
N ASP A 40 39.62 -2.56 -3.97
CA ASP A 40 38.73 -1.55 -4.56
C ASP A 40 37.48 -2.15 -5.23
N GLU A 41 37.38 -3.48 -5.35
CA GLU A 41 36.20 -4.12 -5.94
C GLU A 41 35.07 -4.29 -4.90
N PRO A 42 33.82 -3.90 -5.22
CA PRO A 42 32.69 -4.07 -4.31
C PRO A 42 32.24 -5.53 -4.22
N ALA A 43 31.75 -5.92 -3.04
CA ALA A 43 31.07 -7.18 -2.85
C ALA A 43 29.73 -7.19 -3.59
N ARG A 44 29.38 -8.34 -4.18
CA ARG A 44 28.17 -8.54 -4.98
C ARG A 44 27.42 -9.77 -4.51
N VAL A 45 26.12 -9.61 -4.27
CA VAL A 45 25.23 -10.70 -3.87
C VAL A 45 24.06 -10.79 -4.84
N ARG A 46 23.71 -12.02 -5.23
CA ARG A 46 22.51 -12.35 -5.98
C ARG A 46 21.51 -13.05 -5.07
N LEU A 47 20.42 -12.38 -4.75
CA LEU A 47 19.29 -12.95 -4.02
C LEU A 47 18.31 -13.61 -5.01
N TYR A 48 18.07 -14.90 -4.85
CA TYR A 48 17.08 -15.64 -5.62
C TYR A 48 15.68 -15.40 -5.03
N GLN A 49 14.79 -14.88 -5.86
CA GLN A 49 13.37 -14.86 -5.53
C GLN A 49 12.79 -16.26 -5.78
N ASP A 50 11.83 -16.69 -4.96
CA ASP A 50 11.11 -17.95 -5.22
C ASP A 50 10.31 -17.79 -6.51
N ALA A 51 10.89 -18.23 -7.63
CA ALA A 51 10.30 -18.14 -8.94
C ALA A 51 8.95 -18.86 -9.00
N GLU A 52 8.77 -19.92 -8.23
CA GLU A 52 7.50 -20.65 -8.17
C GLU A 52 6.39 -19.79 -7.56
N GLU A 53 6.70 -19.00 -6.52
CA GLU A 53 5.73 -18.07 -5.92
C GLU A 53 5.38 -16.92 -6.85
N LEU A 54 6.38 -16.35 -7.52
CA LEU A 54 6.16 -15.26 -8.48
C LEU A 54 5.33 -15.73 -9.67
N ASP A 55 5.66 -16.88 -10.25
CA ASP A 55 4.92 -17.46 -11.36
C ASP A 55 3.49 -17.82 -10.93
N LEU A 56 3.33 -18.32 -9.70
CA LEU A 56 2.00 -18.61 -9.13
C LEU A 56 1.17 -17.33 -8.94
N ILE A 57 1.73 -16.28 -8.37
CA ILE A 57 1.05 -14.99 -8.18
C ILE A 57 0.66 -14.40 -9.54
N GLU A 58 1.62 -14.30 -10.45
CA GLU A 58 1.42 -13.71 -11.77
C GLU A 58 0.38 -14.49 -12.58
N GLY A 59 0.51 -15.82 -12.60
CA GLY A 59 -0.40 -16.72 -13.30
C GLY A 59 -1.83 -16.64 -12.76
N LEU A 60 -2.00 -16.68 -11.43
CA LEU A 60 -3.32 -16.63 -10.81
C LEU A 60 -4.02 -15.28 -11.05
N ILE A 61 -3.29 -14.17 -10.96
CA ILE A 61 -3.85 -12.84 -11.21
C ILE A 61 -4.26 -12.70 -12.68
N LYS A 62 -3.40 -13.13 -13.61
CA LYS A 62 -3.69 -13.09 -15.05
C LYS A 62 -4.87 -14.00 -15.42
N GLU A 63 -4.97 -15.19 -14.82
CA GLU A 63 -6.11 -16.08 -15.02
C GLU A 63 -7.41 -15.45 -14.49
N PHE A 64 -7.39 -14.96 -13.25
CA PHE A 64 -8.56 -14.40 -12.58
C PHE A 64 -9.06 -13.12 -13.27
N LEU A 65 -8.16 -12.19 -13.59
CA LEU A 65 -8.52 -10.92 -14.23
C LEU A 65 -8.63 -11.03 -15.75
N GLY A 66 -8.02 -12.03 -16.38
CA GLY A 66 -8.14 -12.32 -17.80
C GLY A 66 -9.58 -12.61 -18.22
N ILE A 67 -10.40 -13.12 -17.30
CA ILE A 67 -11.85 -13.30 -17.49
C ILE A 67 -12.56 -11.94 -17.64
N LEU A 68 -12.07 -10.91 -16.95
CA LEU A 68 -12.70 -9.58 -16.90
C LEU A 68 -12.15 -8.62 -17.96
N THR A 69 -10.87 -8.74 -18.31
CA THR A 69 -10.19 -7.84 -19.25
C THR A 69 -9.03 -8.52 -19.97
N SER A 70 -8.78 -8.12 -21.23
CA SER A 70 -7.86 -8.80 -22.15
C SER A 70 -6.38 -8.43 -21.99
N ARG A 71 -6.05 -7.38 -21.22
CA ARG A 71 -4.67 -6.90 -21.04
C ARG A 71 -4.44 -6.49 -19.59
N VAL A 72 -3.75 -7.36 -18.87
CA VAL A 72 -3.36 -7.21 -17.47
C VAL A 72 -1.84 -7.29 -17.40
N ASP A 73 -1.22 -6.17 -17.04
CA ASP A 73 0.21 -6.10 -16.72
C ASP A 73 0.36 -6.14 -15.20
N VAL A 74 1.26 -6.96 -14.69
CA VAL A 74 1.42 -7.23 -13.26
C VAL A 74 2.86 -6.96 -12.87
N GLU A 75 3.04 -6.04 -11.92
CA GLU A 75 4.32 -5.75 -11.30
C GLU A 75 4.32 -6.33 -9.89
N ILE A 76 5.34 -7.14 -9.57
CA ILE A 76 5.44 -7.84 -8.29
C ILE A 76 6.70 -7.39 -7.58
N GLU A 77 6.54 -6.87 -6.38
CA GLU A 77 7.61 -6.44 -5.49
C GLU A 77 7.58 -7.25 -4.19
N PRO A 78 8.64 -7.99 -3.87
CA PRO A 78 8.74 -8.67 -2.58
C PRO A 78 8.66 -7.69 -1.37
N ARG A 79 8.05 -8.14 -0.27
CA ARG A 79 7.86 -7.35 0.98
C ARG A 79 8.07 -8.24 2.20
N LYS A 80 8.30 -7.62 3.38
CA LYS A 80 8.51 -8.31 4.68
C LYS A 80 7.47 -9.38 5.03
N LYS A 81 6.27 -9.26 4.46
CA LYS A 81 5.15 -10.17 4.71
C LYS A 81 4.47 -10.52 3.39
N GLY A 82 5.19 -11.17 2.48
CA GLY A 82 4.67 -11.62 1.19
C GLY A 82 5.08 -10.69 0.04
N TYR A 83 4.14 -10.32 -0.83
CA TYR A 83 4.45 -9.52 -2.02
C TYR A 83 3.50 -8.35 -2.17
N TYR A 84 3.99 -7.20 -2.58
CA TYR A 84 3.18 -6.13 -3.15
C TYR A 84 2.97 -6.41 -4.64
N VAL A 85 1.73 -6.30 -5.10
CA VAL A 85 1.37 -6.54 -6.49
C VAL A 85 0.60 -5.35 -7.02
N ASN A 86 1.21 -4.65 -7.97
CA ASN A 86 0.61 -3.53 -8.66
C ASN A 86 0.14 -3.96 -10.05
N ILE A 87 -1.15 -3.79 -10.31
CA ILE A 87 -1.78 -4.21 -11.56
C ILE A 87 -2.09 -2.98 -12.42
N HIS A 88 -1.73 -3.07 -13.70
CA HIS A 88 -2.10 -2.10 -14.72
C HIS A 88 -3.08 -2.74 -15.71
N THR A 89 -4.17 -2.05 -16.00
CA THR A 89 -5.15 -2.49 -17.00
C THR A 89 -5.44 -1.41 -18.02
N ARG A 90 -5.92 -1.83 -19.20
CA ARG A 90 -6.40 -0.87 -20.22
C ARG A 90 -7.88 -0.56 -20.01
N GLY A 91 -8.15 0.45 -19.20
CA GLY A 91 -9.49 1.03 -19.04
C GLY A 91 -10.39 0.37 -18.00
N TYR A 92 -9.89 -0.60 -17.24
CA TYR A 92 -10.65 -1.30 -16.20
C TYR A 92 -10.30 -0.87 -14.77
N ASP A 93 -9.28 -0.02 -14.59
CA ASP A 93 -8.80 0.42 -13.28
C ASP A 93 -9.93 0.92 -12.39
N SER A 94 -10.84 1.76 -12.91
CA SER A 94 -11.96 2.31 -12.14
C SER A 94 -12.92 1.23 -11.62
N ALA A 95 -13.16 0.18 -12.40
CA ALA A 95 -14.03 -0.93 -12.00
C ALA A 95 -13.36 -1.82 -10.95
N LEU A 96 -12.07 -2.12 -11.14
CA LEU A 96 -11.27 -2.95 -10.21
C LEU A 96 -11.02 -2.23 -8.88
N ILE A 97 -10.85 -0.91 -8.89
CA ILE A 97 -10.76 -0.10 -7.67
C ILE A 97 -12.12 -0.06 -6.97
N GLY A 98 -13.18 0.26 -7.73
CA GLY A 98 -14.53 0.44 -7.19
C GLY A 98 -14.66 1.66 -6.27
N ARG A 99 -15.85 1.84 -5.69
CA ARG A 99 -16.15 3.02 -4.85
C ARG A 99 -15.29 3.03 -3.59
N GLY A 100 -14.34 3.96 -3.54
CA GLY A 100 -13.46 4.13 -2.39
C GLY A 100 -12.46 2.99 -2.18
N GLY A 101 -12.20 2.14 -3.19
CA GLY A 101 -11.29 1.01 -3.07
C GLY A 101 -11.94 -0.30 -2.60
N LYS A 102 -13.27 -0.33 -2.38
CA LYS A 102 -13.97 -1.52 -1.87
C LYS A 102 -13.87 -2.73 -2.79
N THR A 103 -13.84 -2.53 -4.11
CA THR A 103 -13.68 -3.65 -5.04
C THR A 103 -12.25 -4.18 -4.96
N LEU A 104 -11.25 -3.29 -4.88
CA LEU A 104 -9.85 -3.67 -4.70
C LEU A 104 -9.66 -4.49 -3.41
N GLU A 105 -10.23 -4.06 -2.29
CA GLU A 105 -10.18 -4.80 -1.02
C GLU A 105 -10.79 -6.21 -1.15
N ALA A 106 -11.94 -6.33 -1.84
CA ALA A 106 -12.56 -7.62 -2.08
C ALA A 106 -11.74 -8.51 -3.01
N LEU A 107 -11.15 -7.95 -4.06
CA LEU A 107 -10.26 -8.65 -4.98
C LEU A 107 -9.02 -9.17 -4.25
N GLU A 108 -8.35 -8.32 -3.48
CA GLU A 108 -7.21 -8.69 -2.66
C GLU A 108 -7.54 -9.87 -1.73
N TYR A 109 -8.69 -9.80 -1.05
CA TYR A 109 -9.15 -10.88 -0.18
C TYR A 109 -9.33 -12.21 -0.93
N LEU A 110 -10.00 -12.19 -2.09
CA LEU A 110 -10.24 -13.39 -2.89
C LEU A 110 -8.94 -13.98 -3.44
N ILE A 111 -8.06 -13.15 -3.99
CA ILE A 111 -6.77 -13.57 -4.52
C ILE A 111 -5.92 -14.22 -3.42
N ASN A 112 -5.84 -13.58 -2.24
CA ASN A 112 -5.14 -14.15 -1.10
C ASN A 112 -5.74 -15.47 -0.62
N LEU A 113 -7.07 -15.61 -0.65
CA LEU A 113 -7.73 -16.88 -0.29
C LEU A 113 -7.35 -18.00 -1.26
N MET A 114 -7.28 -17.70 -2.56
CA MET A 114 -6.87 -18.67 -3.59
C MET A 114 -5.37 -19.02 -3.48
N LEU A 115 -4.50 -18.05 -3.21
CA LEU A 115 -3.06 -18.28 -3.01
C LEU A 115 -2.79 -19.14 -1.78
N ARG A 116 -3.44 -18.84 -0.64
CA ARG A 116 -3.27 -19.60 0.60
C ARG A 116 -3.70 -21.07 0.49
N ARG A 117 -4.61 -21.40 -0.42
CA ARG A 117 -4.96 -22.81 -0.72
C ARG A 117 -3.83 -23.59 -1.39
N LYS A 118 -2.96 -22.90 -2.14
CA LYS A 118 -1.82 -23.51 -2.84
C LYS A 118 -0.54 -23.44 -2.00
N LYS A 119 -0.26 -22.29 -1.36
CA LYS A 119 0.84 -22.08 -0.43
C LYS A 119 0.34 -21.35 0.83
N PRO A 120 0.22 -22.01 1.99
CA PRO A 120 -0.43 -21.44 3.19
C PRO A 120 0.13 -20.10 3.68
N ASN A 121 1.44 -19.87 3.51
CA ASN A 121 2.12 -18.66 3.96
C ASN A 121 2.20 -17.57 2.88
N LEU A 122 1.76 -17.86 1.65
CA LEU A 122 1.81 -16.92 0.54
C LEU A 122 0.66 -15.92 0.65
N GLN A 123 1.01 -14.63 0.62
CA GLN A 123 0.05 -13.54 0.64
C GLN A 123 0.55 -12.36 -0.19
N VAL A 124 -0.41 -11.55 -0.65
CA VAL A 124 -0.15 -10.36 -1.47
C VAL A 124 -0.91 -9.15 -0.94
N GLU A 125 -0.30 -7.98 -1.02
CA GLU A 125 -0.97 -6.68 -0.98
C GLU A 125 -1.25 -6.27 -2.43
N LEU A 126 -2.52 -6.08 -2.78
CA LEU A 126 -2.94 -5.77 -4.14
C LEU A 126 -3.17 -4.27 -4.28
N ASP A 127 -2.71 -3.72 -5.40
CA ASP A 127 -2.99 -2.34 -5.80
C ASP A 127 -3.28 -2.26 -7.30
N ILE A 128 -4.00 -1.21 -7.69
CA ILE A 128 -4.36 -0.95 -9.08
C ILE A 128 -3.76 0.39 -9.48
N SER A 129 -2.75 0.34 -10.34
CA SER A 129 -2.01 1.49 -10.81
C SER A 129 -1.66 2.44 -9.65
N HIS A 130 -1.12 1.98 -8.51
CA HIS A 130 -0.82 2.80 -7.31
C HIS A 130 -2.00 3.64 -6.75
N TYR A 131 -3.22 3.10 -6.76
CA TYR A 131 -4.41 3.78 -6.24
C TYR A 131 -4.31 4.09 -4.76
N ARG A 132 -3.76 3.17 -3.94
CA ARG A 132 -3.71 3.35 -2.48
C ARG A 132 -2.95 4.61 -2.09
N GLU A 133 -1.83 4.90 -2.74
CA GLU A 133 -1.05 6.12 -2.44
C GLU A 133 -1.77 7.39 -2.91
N ARG A 134 -2.27 7.41 -4.16
CA ARG A 134 -3.10 8.53 -4.66
C ARG A 134 -4.30 8.81 -3.77
N ARG A 135 -4.93 7.77 -3.21
CA ARG A 135 -6.07 7.89 -2.30
C ARG A 135 -5.67 8.58 -1.00
N LYS A 136 -4.51 8.22 -0.42
CA LYS A 136 -3.99 8.89 0.78
C LYS A 136 -3.75 10.37 0.53
N GLU A 137 -3.07 10.72 -0.56
CA GLU A 137 -2.81 12.12 -0.92
C GLU A 137 -4.10 12.91 -1.16
N PHE A 138 -5.04 12.33 -1.89
CA PHE A 138 -6.35 12.93 -2.13
C PHE A 138 -7.07 13.24 -0.81
N LEU A 139 -7.08 12.29 0.13
CA LEU A 139 -7.73 12.48 1.44
C LEU A 139 -7.06 13.54 2.29
N LYS A 140 -5.72 13.61 2.30
CA LYS A 140 -4.98 14.69 2.97
C LYS A 140 -5.38 16.05 2.42
N ASN A 141 -5.38 16.19 1.10
CA ASN A 141 -5.73 17.44 0.42
C ASN A 141 -7.19 17.84 0.66
N LYS A 142 -8.11 16.86 0.59
CA LYS A 142 -9.53 17.06 0.88
C LYS A 142 -9.75 17.52 2.32
N ALA A 143 -9.08 16.89 3.29
CA ALA A 143 -9.16 17.27 4.69
C ALA A 143 -8.72 18.73 4.91
N LEU A 144 -7.59 19.13 4.32
CA LEU A 144 -7.09 20.50 4.39
C LEU A 144 -8.04 21.51 3.74
N ALA A 145 -8.64 21.17 2.60
CA ALA A 145 -9.63 22.01 1.94
C ALA A 145 -10.90 22.19 2.79
N VAL A 146 -11.41 21.11 3.38
CA VAL A 146 -12.54 21.16 4.32
C VAL A 146 -12.21 22.03 5.53
N ALA A 147 -11.01 21.87 6.12
CA ALA A 147 -10.57 22.69 7.23
C ALA A 147 -10.52 24.19 6.88
N ARG A 148 -10.00 24.57 5.71
CA ARG A 148 -10.04 25.96 5.22
C ARG A 148 -11.46 26.47 5.12
N ARG A 149 -12.36 25.70 4.52
CA ARG A 149 -13.76 26.10 4.34
C ARG A 149 -14.51 26.28 5.67
N VAL A 150 -14.25 25.40 6.64
CA VAL A 150 -14.81 25.50 7.99
C VAL A 150 -14.32 26.78 8.69
N LYS A 151 -13.05 27.15 8.53
CA LYS A 151 -12.48 28.39 9.09
C LYS A 151 -13.08 29.64 8.47
N GLU A 152 -13.28 29.65 7.15
CA GLU A 152 -13.89 30.77 6.42
C GLU A 152 -15.37 30.95 6.77
N THR A 153 -16.12 29.85 6.83
CA THR A 153 -17.59 29.90 6.95
C THR A 153 -18.08 29.88 8.39
N GLY A 154 -17.25 29.43 9.33
CA GLY A 154 -17.66 29.15 10.71
C GLY A 154 -18.67 28.01 10.83
N LYS A 155 -18.94 27.26 9.77
CA LYS A 155 -19.89 26.14 9.75
C LYS A 155 -19.15 24.81 9.74
N GLU A 156 -19.64 23.86 10.53
CA GLU A 156 -19.08 22.51 10.52
C GLU A 156 -19.42 21.77 9.22
N MET A 157 -18.51 20.89 8.81
CA MET A 157 -18.63 20.10 7.58
C MET A 157 -18.32 18.63 7.86
N ARG A 158 -19.07 17.75 7.20
CA ARG A 158 -18.82 16.30 7.23
C ARG A 158 -17.85 15.93 6.13
N ILE A 159 -16.96 15.00 6.43
CA ILE A 159 -16.16 14.28 5.43
C ILE A 159 -16.98 13.07 4.98
N ASP A 160 -16.70 12.49 3.82
CA ASP A 160 -17.35 11.23 3.42
C ASP A 160 -17.03 10.12 4.43
N PRO A 161 -17.81 9.03 4.50
CA PRO A 161 -17.44 7.85 5.27
C PRO A 161 -16.07 7.32 4.85
N LEU A 162 -15.24 6.98 5.83
CA LEU A 162 -13.84 6.56 5.66
C LEU A 162 -13.55 5.29 6.47
N THR A 163 -12.60 4.48 6.01
CA THR A 163 -12.10 3.33 6.79
C THR A 163 -11.43 3.81 8.10
N PRO A 164 -11.24 2.95 9.11
CA PRO A 164 -10.51 3.32 10.32
C PRO A 164 -9.13 3.94 10.06
N GLU A 165 -8.39 3.41 9.07
CA GLU A 165 -7.07 3.91 8.68
C GLU A 165 -7.14 5.26 7.99
N GLU A 166 -8.06 5.42 7.02
CA GLU A 166 -8.30 6.70 6.36
C GLU A 166 -8.75 7.78 7.38
N ARG A 167 -9.58 7.41 8.38
CA ARG A 167 -9.97 8.33 9.46
C ARG A 167 -8.78 8.76 10.31
N LYS A 168 -7.87 7.83 10.62
CA LYS A 168 -6.64 8.15 11.34
C LYS A 168 -5.79 9.12 10.52
N LEU A 169 -5.59 8.84 9.23
CA LEU A 169 -4.87 9.71 8.31
C LEU A 169 -5.43 11.14 8.30
N VAL A 170 -6.75 11.29 8.16
CA VAL A 170 -7.41 12.60 8.16
C VAL A 170 -7.25 13.31 9.51
N ARG A 171 -7.45 12.61 10.63
CA ARG A 171 -7.24 13.20 11.97
C ARG A 171 -5.80 13.66 12.15
N ASP A 172 -4.83 12.84 11.78
CA ASP A 172 -3.41 13.16 11.92
C ASP A 172 -3.02 14.36 11.04
N THR A 173 -3.57 14.43 9.82
CA THR A 173 -3.40 15.57 8.91
C THR A 173 -3.88 16.88 9.52
N LEU A 174 -5.01 16.85 10.22
CA LEU A 174 -5.64 18.03 10.81
C LEU A 174 -5.19 18.33 12.25
N ARG A 175 -4.42 17.43 12.88
CA ARG A 175 -4.11 17.47 14.31
C ARG A 175 -3.43 18.75 14.79
N LYS A 176 -2.62 19.39 13.94
CA LYS A 176 -1.86 20.59 14.29
C LYS A 176 -2.68 21.89 14.20
N ASP A 177 -3.83 21.88 13.55
CA ASP A 177 -4.66 23.08 13.37
C ASP A 177 -5.55 23.31 14.61
N ARG A 178 -5.12 24.21 15.49
CA ARG A 178 -5.84 24.55 16.74
C ARG A 178 -7.12 25.36 16.52
N SER A 179 -7.36 25.87 15.31
CA SER A 179 -8.55 26.67 15.01
C SER A 179 -9.77 25.81 14.64
N ILE A 180 -9.58 24.50 14.53
CA ILE A 180 -10.65 23.52 14.25
C ILE A 180 -10.66 22.42 15.31
N ARG A 181 -11.77 21.68 15.35
CA ARG A 181 -11.92 20.42 16.09
C ARG A 181 -12.42 19.35 15.13
N VAL A 182 -11.93 18.13 15.31
CA VAL A 182 -12.33 16.97 14.49
C VAL A 182 -12.89 15.89 15.42
N TYR A 183 -14.09 15.40 15.14
CA TYR A 183 -14.74 14.36 15.94
C TYR A 183 -15.55 13.42 15.05
N LEU A 184 -15.82 12.23 15.57
CA LEU A 184 -16.59 11.21 14.88
C LEU A 184 -18.08 11.36 15.22
N VAL A 185 -18.96 11.24 14.24
CA VAL A 185 -20.41 11.20 14.42
C VAL A 185 -20.95 9.92 13.78
N GLY A 186 -21.89 9.26 14.46
CA GLY A 186 -22.47 7.98 14.05
C GLY A 186 -21.85 6.77 14.76
N ARG A 187 -22.30 5.57 14.40
CA ARG A 187 -21.81 4.29 14.95
C ARG A 187 -21.54 3.31 13.81
N GLY A 188 -20.64 2.35 14.04
CA GLY A 188 -20.33 1.30 13.06
C GLY A 188 -19.78 1.84 11.74
N GLY A 189 -20.15 1.19 10.62
CA GLY A 189 -19.69 1.52 9.27
C GLY A 189 -20.19 2.86 8.70
N GLU A 190 -21.17 3.48 9.35
CA GLU A 190 -21.71 4.80 8.95
C GLU A 190 -21.01 5.98 9.63
N ALA A 191 -20.07 5.69 10.54
CA ALA A 191 -19.42 6.73 11.31
C ALA A 191 -18.54 7.63 10.42
N THR A 192 -18.81 8.93 10.45
CA THR A 192 -18.10 9.93 9.65
C THR A 192 -17.34 10.94 10.51
N LEU A 193 -16.26 11.51 9.97
CA LEU A 193 -15.55 12.63 10.59
C LEU A 193 -16.26 13.95 10.30
N VAL A 194 -16.44 14.74 11.36
CA VAL A 194 -16.93 16.11 11.31
C VAL A 194 -15.79 17.04 11.66
N VAL A 195 -15.55 18.02 10.80
CA VAL A 195 -14.62 19.13 11.03
C VAL A 195 -15.45 20.35 11.40
N ALA A 196 -15.19 20.94 12.56
CA ALA A 196 -15.92 22.11 13.06
C ALA A 196 -14.94 23.19 13.53
N PRO A 197 -15.35 24.46 13.64
CA PRO A 197 -14.53 25.48 14.26
C PRO A 197 -14.23 25.11 15.72
N ALA A 198 -13.06 25.52 16.21
CA ALA A 198 -12.76 25.46 17.64
C ALA A 198 -13.81 26.26 18.42
N LYS A 199 -14.22 25.76 19.60
CA LYS A 199 -15.15 26.51 20.46
C LYS A 199 -14.49 27.83 20.84
N ARG A 200 -15.13 28.97 20.56
CA ARG A 200 -14.73 30.25 21.18
C ARG A 200 -14.81 30.05 22.69
N SER A 201 -13.74 30.31 23.43
CA SER A 201 -13.86 30.52 24.87
C SER A 201 -14.79 31.71 25.03
N ARG A 202 -15.95 31.51 25.68
CA ARG A 202 -16.74 32.63 26.15
C ARG A 202 -15.89 33.31 27.22
N SER A 203 -15.25 34.43 26.87
CA SER A 203 -14.82 35.41 27.85
C SER A 203 -16.11 36.04 28.39
N SER A 204 -16.53 35.55 29.56
CA SER A 204 -17.50 36.25 30.42
C SER A 204 -16.86 37.51 31.00
#